data_AF-A0A6L7QHM4-F1
#
_entry.id   AF-A0A6L7QHM4-F1
#
_cell.length_a   1.000
_cell.length_b   1.000
_cell.length_c   1.000
_cell.angle_alpha   90.00
_cell.angle_beta   90.00
_cell.angle_gamma   90.00
#
_symmetry.space_group_name_H-M   'P 1'
#
loop_
_entity.id
_entity.type
_entity.pdbx_description
1 polymer ?
#
loop_
_entity_poly.entity_id
_entity_poly.type
_entity_poly.pdbx_seq_one_letter_code
_entity_poly.pdbx_strand_id
1 'polypeptide(L)' 'MNTKRKNTLDETERLQLARQAFADYYAQCFWFMRRDLEIGVEDIPEIARGLRLHGGRQGFILAARLCP' A
#
# COMPACT_ATOMS: atom_id res chain seq x y z
N MET A 1 -2.07 1.81 33.51
CA MET A 1 -2.62 2.06 32.15
C MET A 1 -1.54 1.71 31.16
N ASN A 2 -1.65 0.55 30.49
CA ASN A 2 -0.58 0.02 29.62
C ASN A 2 -0.85 0.48 28.18
N THR A 3 -0.25 1.61 27.79
CA THR A 3 -0.29 2.14 26.43
C THR A 3 0.64 1.31 25.53
N LYS A 4 0.22 0.10 25.15
CA LYS A 4 0.83 -0.58 23.99
C LYS A 4 0.47 0.23 22.75
N ARG A 5 1.44 0.92 22.15
CA ARG A 5 1.29 1.50 20.81
C ARG A 5 0.85 0.38 19.87
N LYS A 6 -0.34 0.49 19.26
CA LYS A 6 -0.70 -0.34 18.10
C LYS A 6 0.26 0.08 16.98
N ASN A 7 1.32 -0.70 16.78
CA ASN A 7 2.36 -0.43 15.78
C ASN A 7 1.97 -0.99 14.39
N THR A 8 0.70 -1.33 14.22
CA THR A 8 0.12 -1.97 13.04
C THR A 8 -1.15 -1.22 12.68
N LEU A 9 -1.23 -0.81 11.42
CA LEU A 9 -2.43 -0.19 10.85
C LEU A 9 -3.61 -1.17 10.93
N ASP A 10 -4.80 -0.65 11.23
CA ASP A 10 -6.03 -1.42 11.04
C ASP A 10 -6.38 -1.58 9.54
N GLU A 11 -7.39 -2.39 9.22
CA GLU A 11 -7.75 -2.70 7.83
C GLU A 11 -8.18 -1.46 7.05
N THR A 12 -8.89 -0.52 7.68
CA THR A 12 -9.35 0.71 7.02
C THR A 12 -8.18 1.63 6.73
N GLU A 13 -7.25 1.78 7.68
CA GLU A 13 -6.02 2.54 7.50
C GLU A 13 -5.14 1.94 6.39
N ARG A 14 -5.01 0.60 6.33
CA ARG A 14 -4.27 -0.09 5.27
C ARG A 14 -4.92 0.12 3.90
N LEU A 15 -6.24 0.04 3.81
CA LEU A 15 -6.98 0.26 2.56
C LEU A 15 -6.81 1.69 2.03
N GLN A 16 -6.93 2.69 2.90
CA GLN A 16 -6.70 4.09 2.54
C GLN A 16 -5.25 4.31 2.08
N LEU A 17 -4.29 3.72 2.78
CA LEU A 17 -2.89 3.80 2.40
C LEU A 17 -2.61 3.12 1.06
N ALA A 18 -3.26 1.99 0.77
CA ALA A 18 -3.12 1.28 -0.50
C ALA A 18 -3.67 2.11 -1.67
N ARG A 19 -4.83 2.74 -1.49
CA ARG A 19 -5.42 3.67 -2.48
C ARG A 19 -4.51 4.85 -2.78
N GLN A 20 -3.98 5.47 -1.72
CA GLN A 20 -3.03 6.57 -1.85
C GLN A 20 -1.76 6.11 -2.60
N ALA A 21 -1.21 4.96 -2.21
CA ALA A 21 -0.02 4.41 -2.84
C ALA A 21 -0.24 4.07 -4.32
N PHE A 22 -1.41 3.53 -4.67
CA PHE A 22 -1.79 3.24 -6.04
C PHE A 22 -1.80 4.52 -6.89
N ALA A 23 -2.36 5.61 -6.38
CA ALA A 23 -2.37 6.90 -7.07
C ALA A 23 -0.96 7.51 -7.20
N ASP A 24 -0.20 7.57 -6.11
CA ASP A 24 1.11 8.22 -6.05
C ASP A 24 2.18 7.49 -6.88
N TYR A 25 2.13 6.16 -6.89
CA TYR A 25 3.08 5.32 -7.62
C TYR A 25 2.53 4.80 -8.94
N TYR A 26 1.38 5.30 -9.42
CA TYR A 26 0.71 4.76 -10.61
C TYR A 26 1.66 4.62 -11.81
N ALA A 27 2.31 5.71 -12.20
CA ALA A 27 3.19 5.72 -13.37
C ALA A 27 4.44 4.83 -13.21
N GLN A 28 4.90 4.60 -11.98
CA GLN A 28 6.11 3.86 -11.67
C GLN A 28 5.85 2.36 -11.48
N CYS A 29 4.78 2.01 -10.76
CA CYS A 29 4.51 0.65 -10.30
C CYS A 29 3.30 0.01 -11.00
N PHE A 30 2.31 0.80 -11.42
CA PHE A 30 0.98 0.31 -11.78
C PHE A 30 0.50 0.78 -13.16
N TRP A 31 1.42 1.23 -14.02
CA TRP A 31 1.10 1.82 -15.33
C TRP A 31 0.30 0.88 -16.25
N PHE A 32 0.41 -0.44 -16.02
CA PHE A 32 -0.28 -1.49 -16.76
C PHE A 32 -1.71 -1.75 -16.28
N MET A 33 -2.09 -1.23 -15.11
CA MET A 33 -3.44 -1.37 -14.57
C MET A 33 -4.36 -0.29 -15.15
N ARG A 34 -5.66 -0.42 -14.91
CA ARG A 34 -6.62 0.63 -15.20
C ARG A 34 -6.50 1.76 -14.16
N ARG A 35 -6.48 3.02 -14.61
CA ARG A 35 -6.33 4.18 -13.71
C ARG A 35 -7.54 4.42 -12.81
N ASP A 36 -8.71 3.99 -13.26
CA ASP A 36 -9.98 4.08 -12.55
C ASP A 36 -10.30 2.82 -11.73
N LEU A 37 -9.32 1.93 -11.53
CA LEU A 37 -9.50 0.75 -10.70
C LEU A 37 -9.75 1.15 -9.24
N GLU A 38 -10.87 0.68 -8.69
CA GLU A 38 -11.17 0.84 -7.26
C GLU A 38 -10.40 -0.21 -6.46
N ILE A 39 -9.45 0.24 -5.64
CA ILE A 39 -8.65 -0.65 -4.80
C ILE A 39 -9.46 -1.09 -3.58
N GLY A 40 -9.61 -2.41 -3.43
CA GLY A 40 -10.21 -3.12 -2.29
C GLY A 40 -9.17 -3.66 -1.29
N VAL A 41 -9.65 -4.34 -0.25
CA VAL A 41 -8.79 -4.92 0.80
C VAL A 41 -7.98 -6.09 0.23
N GLU A 42 -8.58 -6.85 -0.67
CA GLU A 42 -8.01 -7.98 -1.41
C GLU A 42 -6.83 -7.58 -2.30
N ASP A 43 -6.76 -6.32 -2.73
CA ASP A 43 -5.71 -5.80 -3.60
C ASP A 43 -4.46 -5.35 -2.84
N ILE A 44 -4.56 -5.15 -1.52
CA ILE A 44 -3.46 -4.67 -0.68
C ILE A 44 -2.17 -5.49 -0.87
N PRO A 45 -2.19 -6.84 -0.94
CA PRO A 45 -1.00 -7.64 -1.21
C PRO A 45 -0.35 -7.32 -2.56
N GLU A 46 -1.16 -7.07 -3.60
CA GLU A 46 -0.68 -6.77 -4.94
C GLU A 46 -0.09 -5.36 -5.03
N ILE A 47 -0.72 -4.37 -4.39
CA ILE A 47 -0.16 -3.02 -4.24
C ILE A 47 1.19 -3.07 -3.51
N ALA A 48 1.27 -3.82 -2.40
CA ALA A 48 2.51 -4.00 -1.66
C ALA A 48 3.59 -4.68 -2.53
N ARG A 49 3.22 -5.67 -3.35
CA ARG A 49 4.13 -6.34 -4.29
C ARG A 49 4.71 -5.35 -5.32
N GLY A 50 3.85 -4.57 -5.97
CA GLY A 50 4.28 -3.57 -6.96
C GLY A 50 5.23 -2.53 -6.36
N LEU A 51 4.92 -2.03 -5.16
CA LEU A 51 5.78 -1.10 -4.43
C LEU A 51 7.15 -1.68 -4.08
N ARG A 52 7.21 -2.96 -3.66
CA ARG A 52 8.49 -3.64 -3.36
C ARG A 52 9.37 -3.80 -4.60
N LEU A 53 8.76 -4.13 -5.73
CA LEU A 53 9.49 -4.41 -6.98
C LEU A 53 9.93 -3.13 -7.69
N HIS A 54 9.10 -2.09 -7.69
CA HIS A 54 9.27 -0.95 -8.58
C HIS A 54 9.29 0.41 -7.87
N GLY A 55 8.82 0.51 -6.62
CA GLY A 55 8.67 1.77 -5.89
C GLY A 55 9.95 2.31 -5.25
N GLY A 56 11.09 1.66 -5.48
CA GLY A 56 12.37 2.02 -4.87
C GLY A 56 12.34 1.94 -3.34
N ARG A 57 13.22 2.70 -2.67
CA ARG A 57 13.34 2.65 -1.20
C ARG A 57 12.06 3.06 -0.47
N GLN A 58 11.40 4.12 -0.93
CA GLN A 58 10.20 4.63 -0.26
C GLN A 58 9.01 3.69 -0.47
N GLY A 59 8.83 3.16 -1.68
CA GLY A 59 7.84 2.12 -1.97
C GLY A 59 8.06 0.86 -1.12
N PHE A 60 9.31 0.41 -0.97
CA PHE A 60 9.62 -0.75 -0.13
C PHE A 60 9.22 -0.55 1.34
N ILE A 61 9.52 0.61 1.92
CA ILE A 61 9.12 0.95 3.30
C ILE A 61 7.59 1.05 3.43
N LEU A 62 6.93 1.64 2.43
CA LEU A 62 5.48 1.77 2.38
C LEU A 62 4.80 0.40 2.29
N ALA A 63 5.32 -0.51 1.47
CA ALA A 63 4.82 -1.87 1.35
C ALA A 63 4.89 -2.66 2.67
N ALA A 64 5.91 -2.43 3.49
CA ALA A 64 6.02 -3.05 4.82
C ALA A 64 4.94 -2.54 5.80
N ARG A 65 4.37 -1.35 5.57
CA ARG A 65 3.22 -0.86 6.35
C ARG A 65 1.90 -1.46 5.86
N LEU A 66 1.80 -1.69 4.55
CA LEU A 66 0.62 -2.30 3.92
C LEU A 66 0.52 -3.80 4.20
N CYS A 67 1.64 -4.52 4.20
CA CYS A 67 1.73 -5.94 4.52
C CYS A 67 3.00 -6.15 5.37
N PRO A 68 2.88 -6.06 6.71
CA PRO A 68 3.98 -6.33 7.64
C PRO A 68 4.56 -7.73 7.50
#